data_AF-A0A6F8YLL5-F1
#
_entry.id   AF-A0A6F8YLL5-F1
#
_cell.length_a   1.000
_cell.length_b   1.000
_cell.length_c   1.000
_cell.angle_alpha   90.00
_cell.angle_beta   90.00
_cell.angle_gamma   90.00
#
_symmetry.space_group_name_H-M   'P 1'
#
loop_
_entity.id
_entity.type
_entity.pdbx_description
1 polymer ?
#
loop_
_entity_poly.entity_id
_entity_poly.type
_entity_poly.pdbx_seq_one_letter_code
_entity_poly.pdbx_strand_id
1 'polypeptide(L)'
;MIDRVAHVLSRATAGPLLVRAGVFAVALAALVVAYPAEMRAGYFTGVLVILAAVAGVLPRSPLVTVAILAAVAGWVISTIWYDDPVELWRLIALASFLYLTHSLAALAALLPYDAYIPAEVTVRWLSRALAVVLGSAVLTVLLLSAANQGGDRDLLVAALAGLAVALGATGLLAWLLRRR
;
A
#
# COMPACT_ATOMS: atom_id res chain seq x y z
N MET A 1 29.67 18.80 7.82
CA MET A 1 28.57 17.95 7.30
C MET A 1 28.40 16.68 8.13
N ILE A 2 29.51 16.03 8.52
CA ILE A 2 29.56 14.86 9.40
C ILE A 2 28.91 15.13 10.77
N ASP A 3 29.16 16.28 11.41
CA ASP A 3 28.60 16.60 12.74
C ASP A 3 27.07 16.77 12.72
N ARG A 4 26.53 17.23 11.59
CA ARG A 4 25.08 17.40 11.41
C ARG A 4 24.37 16.05 11.25
N VAL A 5 25.03 15.10 10.56
CA VAL A 5 24.56 13.72 10.43
C VAL A 5 24.65 12.99 11.77
N ALA A 6 25.74 13.14 12.51
CA ALA A 6 25.91 12.57 13.85
C ALA A 6 24.84 13.09 14.83
N HIS A 7 24.52 14.37 14.78
CA HIS A 7 23.51 14.95 15.67
C HIS A 7 22.08 14.48 15.33
N VAL A 8 21.74 14.30 14.05
CA VAL A 8 20.46 13.72 13.61
C VAL A 8 20.35 12.24 14.00
N LEU A 9 21.43 11.47 13.84
CA LEU A 9 21.47 10.06 14.27
C LEU A 9 21.35 9.92 15.79
N SER A 10 21.94 10.83 16.58
CA SER A 10 21.84 10.83 18.04
C SER A 10 20.44 11.14 18.58
N ARG A 11 19.59 11.79 17.79
CA ARG A 11 18.19 12.14 18.15
C ARG A 11 17.14 11.27 17.46
N ALA A 12 17.55 10.39 16.54
CA ALA A 12 16.66 9.45 15.90
C ALA A 12 16.22 8.41 16.92
N THR A 13 15.00 8.57 17.43
CA THR A 13 14.41 7.55 18.30
C THR A 13 14.07 6.32 17.46
N ALA A 14 14.13 5.12 18.06
CA ALA A 14 13.89 3.88 17.34
C ALA A 14 12.48 3.81 16.70
N GLY A 15 11.50 4.54 17.24
CA GLY A 15 10.11 4.53 16.78
C GLY A 15 9.94 4.96 15.31
N PRO A 16 10.27 6.20 14.92
CA PRO A 16 10.14 6.66 13.54
C PRO A 16 10.93 5.83 12.53
N LEU A 17 12.11 5.31 12.93
CA LEU A 17 12.90 4.40 12.09
C LEU A 17 12.18 3.07 11.87
N LEU A 18 11.58 2.48 12.91
CA LEU A 18 10.77 1.26 12.80
C LEU A 18 9.56 1.46 11.89
N VAL A 19 8.87 2.61 11.96
CA VAL A 19 7.74 2.89 11.06
C VAL A 19 8.21 2.95 9.61
N ARG A 20 9.33 3.63 9.32
CA ARG A 20 9.89 3.71 7.96
C ARG A 20 10.38 2.36 7.44
N ALA A 21 11.01 1.55 8.30
CA ALA A 21 11.36 0.17 7.98
C ALA A 21 10.10 -0.67 7.71
N GLY A 22 9.03 -0.43 8.47
CA GLY A 22 7.70 -0.99 8.24
C GLY A 22 7.17 -0.64 6.85
N VAL A 23 7.18 0.65 6.47
CA VAL A 23 6.79 1.11 5.12
C VAL A 23 7.58 0.37 4.04
N PHE A 24 8.90 0.33 4.18
CA PHE A 24 9.76 -0.39 3.24
C PHE A 24 9.37 -1.86 3.12
N ALA A 25 9.19 -2.56 4.24
CA ALA A 25 8.88 -3.98 4.26
C ALA A 25 7.52 -4.28 3.59
N VAL A 26 6.48 -3.52 3.91
CA VAL A 26 5.15 -3.73 3.30
C VAL A 26 5.12 -3.30 1.83
N ALA A 27 5.85 -2.25 1.45
CA ALA A 27 5.94 -1.82 0.06
C ALA A 27 6.68 -2.86 -0.79
N LEU A 28 7.78 -3.41 -0.27
CA LEU A 28 8.52 -4.48 -0.92
C LEU A 28 7.67 -5.74 -1.04
N ALA A 29 6.94 -6.12 0.02
CA ALA A 29 6.03 -7.25 -0.04
C ALA A 29 4.93 -7.06 -1.09
N ALA A 30 4.33 -5.86 -1.18
CA ALA A 30 3.35 -5.54 -2.23
C ALA A 30 3.95 -5.72 -3.63
N LEU A 31 5.14 -5.18 -3.88
CA LEU A 31 5.83 -5.29 -5.16
C LEU A 31 6.19 -6.75 -5.48
N VAL A 32 6.73 -7.50 -4.53
CA VAL A 32 7.10 -8.92 -4.73
C VAL A 32 5.87 -9.79 -5.02
N VAL A 33 4.75 -9.54 -4.36
CA VAL A 33 3.49 -10.27 -4.59
C VAL A 33 2.84 -9.87 -5.92
N ALA A 34 3.02 -8.63 -6.35
CA ALA A 34 2.46 -8.12 -7.60
C ALA A 34 3.14 -8.68 -8.85
N TYR A 35 4.46 -8.86 -8.83
CA TYR A 35 5.22 -9.26 -10.02
C TYR A 35 5.39 -10.78 -10.15
N PRO A 36 5.39 -11.30 -11.39
CA PRO A 36 5.53 -12.73 -11.66
C PRO A 36 6.94 -13.22 -11.31
N ALA A 37 7.09 -14.51 -11.02
CA ALA A 37 8.33 -15.08 -10.49
C ALA A 37 9.54 -14.89 -11.42
N GLU A 38 9.29 -14.94 -12.73
CA GLU A 38 10.24 -14.77 -13.82
C GLU A 38 10.87 -13.37 -13.79
N MET A 39 10.07 -12.36 -13.47
CA MET A 39 10.55 -10.98 -13.35
C MET A 39 11.29 -10.74 -12.04
N ARG A 40 11.13 -11.58 -11.01
CA ARG A 40 11.82 -11.40 -9.71
C ARG A 40 13.28 -11.82 -9.71
N ALA A 41 13.82 -12.28 -10.84
CA ALA A 41 15.22 -12.65 -10.96
C ALA A 41 16.09 -11.46 -11.44
N GLY A 42 17.29 -11.33 -10.87
CA GLY A 42 18.32 -10.42 -11.36
C GLY A 42 18.08 -8.94 -11.07
N TYR A 43 18.32 -8.08 -12.08
CA TYR A 43 18.33 -6.61 -11.91
C TYR A 43 16.98 -6.02 -11.51
N PHE A 44 15.88 -6.67 -11.89
CA PHE A 44 14.54 -6.18 -11.63
C PHE A 44 14.20 -6.18 -10.14
N THR A 45 14.69 -7.17 -9.38
CA THR A 45 14.58 -7.19 -7.91
C THR A 45 15.20 -5.93 -7.28
N GLY A 46 16.33 -5.48 -7.83
CA GLY A 46 16.98 -4.23 -7.41
C GLY A 46 16.06 -3.02 -7.61
N VAL A 47 15.35 -2.95 -8.74
CA VAL A 47 14.37 -1.88 -9.02
C VAL A 47 13.22 -1.90 -8.01
N LEU A 48 12.68 -3.09 -7.69
CA LEU A 48 11.62 -3.23 -6.68
C LEU A 48 12.08 -2.77 -5.29
N VAL A 49 13.30 -3.16 -4.89
CA VAL A 49 13.91 -2.73 -3.63
C VAL A 49 14.09 -1.21 -3.61
N ILE A 50 14.55 -0.61 -4.70
CA ILE A 50 14.71 0.85 -4.80
C ILE A 50 13.35 1.56 -4.66
N LEU A 51 12.31 1.10 -5.36
CA LEU A 51 10.97 1.70 -5.25
C LEU A 51 10.41 1.59 -3.83
N ALA A 52 10.55 0.43 -3.19
CA ALA A 52 10.16 0.25 -1.80
C ALA A 52 10.96 1.16 -0.84
N ALA A 53 12.27 1.30 -1.07
CA ALA A 53 13.15 2.14 -0.27
C ALA A 53 12.76 3.61 -0.39
N VAL A 54 12.45 4.08 -1.60
CA VAL A 54 11.95 5.43 -1.85
C VAL A 54 10.68 5.71 -1.04
N ALA A 55 9.74 4.76 -0.98
CA ALA A 55 8.52 4.91 -0.17
C ALA A 55 8.83 5.05 1.33
N GLY A 56 9.78 4.27 1.87
CA GLY A 56 10.18 4.34 3.29
C GLY A 56 11.00 5.58 3.65
N VAL A 57 11.86 6.05 2.74
CA VAL A 57 12.75 7.20 2.99
C VAL A 57 12.02 8.53 2.77
N LEU A 58 11.12 8.61 1.78
CA LEU A 58 10.39 9.81 1.41
C LEU A 58 8.87 9.65 1.58
N PRO A 59 8.36 9.44 2.82
CA PRO A 59 6.94 9.14 3.05
C PRO A 59 5.99 10.31 2.70
N ARG A 60 6.50 11.55 2.63
CA ARG A 60 5.74 12.75 2.22
C ARG A 60 5.69 12.96 0.70
N SER A 61 6.31 12.07 -0.07
CA SER A 61 6.49 12.25 -1.50
C SER A 61 5.37 11.59 -2.32
N PRO A 62 5.01 12.15 -3.49
CA PRO A 62 4.16 11.45 -4.46
C PRO A 62 4.75 10.11 -4.90
N LEU A 63 6.05 9.86 -4.66
CA LEU A 63 6.70 8.60 -4.96
C LEU A 63 6.11 7.39 -4.22
N VAL A 64 5.46 7.59 -3.07
CA VAL A 64 4.69 6.51 -2.41
C VAL A 64 3.55 6.05 -3.30
N THR A 65 2.82 6.98 -3.92
CA THR A 65 1.76 6.68 -4.88
C THR A 65 2.34 6.01 -6.12
N VAL A 66 3.50 6.46 -6.60
CA VAL A 66 4.19 5.81 -7.73
C VAL A 66 4.51 4.35 -7.41
N ALA A 67 5.01 4.04 -6.22
CA ALA A 67 5.30 2.67 -5.80
C ALA A 67 4.03 1.81 -5.71
N ILE A 68 2.93 2.37 -5.19
CA ILE A 68 1.61 1.71 -5.17
C ILE A 68 1.12 1.42 -6.58
N LEU A 69 1.18 2.41 -7.49
CA LEU A 69 0.77 2.25 -8.88
C LEU A 69 1.67 1.24 -9.62
N ALA A 70 2.97 1.21 -9.31
CA ALA A 70 3.89 0.22 -9.87
C ALA A 70 3.51 -1.21 -9.43
N ALA A 71 3.12 -1.42 -8.17
CA ALA A 71 2.61 -2.70 -7.72
C ALA A 71 1.27 -3.08 -8.39
N VAL A 72 0.35 -2.14 -8.59
CA VAL A 72 -0.89 -2.41 -9.34
C VAL A 72 -0.57 -2.76 -10.80
N ALA A 73 0.34 -2.02 -11.44
CA ALA A 73 0.78 -2.32 -12.81
C ALA A 73 1.45 -3.70 -12.89
N GLY A 74 2.30 -4.05 -11.93
CA GLY A 74 2.93 -5.37 -11.83
C GLY A 74 1.90 -6.49 -11.74
N TRP A 75 0.87 -6.31 -10.90
CA TRP A 75 -0.24 -7.27 -10.79
C TRP A 75 -0.99 -7.45 -12.10
N VAL A 76 -1.33 -6.34 -12.77
CA VAL A 76 -2.02 -6.38 -14.07
C VAL A 76 -1.15 -7.10 -15.10
N ILE A 77 0.16 -6.82 -15.15
CA ILE A 77 1.11 -7.49 -16.05
C ILE A 77 1.16 -8.99 -15.75
N SER A 78 1.30 -9.38 -14.48
CA SER A 78 1.28 -10.78 -14.04
C SER A 78 0.03 -11.52 -14.53
N THR A 79 -1.15 -10.92 -14.34
CA THR A 79 -2.43 -11.58 -14.69
C THR A 79 -2.77 -11.58 -16.18
N ILE A 80 -2.31 -10.59 -16.96
CA ILE A 80 -2.69 -10.44 -18.39
C ILE A 80 -1.61 -10.98 -19.33
N TRP A 81 -0.33 -10.77 -19.01
CA TRP A 81 0.77 -11.10 -19.91
C TRP A 81 1.50 -12.39 -19.54
N TYR A 82 1.42 -12.79 -18.26
CA TYR A 82 2.05 -14.02 -17.77
C TYR A 82 1.02 -15.11 -17.41
N ASP A 83 -0.27 -14.84 -17.65
CA ASP A 83 -1.39 -15.76 -17.37
C ASP A 83 -1.38 -16.32 -15.93
N ASP A 84 -0.79 -15.57 -14.98
CA ASP A 84 -0.79 -15.99 -13.58
C ASP A 84 -2.23 -16.04 -13.06
N PRO A 85 -2.66 -17.15 -12.43
CA PRO A 85 -4.03 -17.29 -11.96
C PRO A 85 -4.36 -16.22 -10.91
N VAL A 86 -5.59 -15.69 -10.94
CA VAL A 86 -6.08 -14.76 -9.92
C VAL A 86 -6.46 -15.53 -8.67
N GLU A 87 -5.49 -15.74 -7.79
CA GLU A 87 -5.70 -16.44 -6.53
C GLU A 87 -6.18 -15.49 -5.43
N LEU A 88 -7.21 -15.91 -4.68
CA LEU A 88 -7.82 -15.08 -3.63
C LEU A 88 -6.81 -14.62 -2.58
N TRP A 89 -5.91 -15.51 -2.13
CA TRP A 89 -4.91 -15.16 -1.13
C TRP A 89 -3.93 -14.11 -1.67
N ARG A 90 -3.56 -14.19 -2.95
CA ARG A 90 -2.62 -13.26 -3.60
C ARG A 90 -3.27 -11.88 -3.73
N LEU A 91 -4.55 -11.83 -4.11
CA LEU A 91 -5.35 -10.62 -4.18
C LEU A 91 -5.51 -9.95 -2.80
N ILE A 92 -5.88 -10.72 -1.77
CA ILE A 92 -6.04 -10.20 -0.40
C ILE A 92 -4.69 -9.70 0.15
N ALA A 93 -3.62 -10.47 -0.07
CA ALA A 93 -2.27 -10.09 0.36
C ALA A 93 -1.83 -8.77 -0.30
N LEU A 94 -1.98 -8.66 -1.63
CA LEU A 94 -1.64 -7.46 -2.36
C LEU A 94 -2.45 -6.26 -1.86
N ALA A 95 -3.77 -6.37 -1.79
CA ALA A 95 -4.64 -5.29 -1.30
C ALA A 95 -4.26 -4.85 0.12
N SER A 96 -3.97 -5.81 1.00
CA SER A 96 -3.52 -5.55 2.38
C SER A 96 -2.19 -4.80 2.41
N PHE A 97 -1.21 -5.24 1.63
CA PHE A 97 0.10 -4.59 1.59
C PHE A 97 0.05 -3.20 0.97
N LEU A 98 -0.77 -2.96 -0.05
CA LEU A 98 -0.99 -1.61 -0.61
C LEU A 98 -1.63 -0.68 0.42
N TYR A 99 -2.66 -1.14 1.12
CA TYR A 99 -3.32 -0.37 2.18
C TYR A 99 -2.35 -0.04 3.33
N LEU A 100 -1.57 -1.03 3.78
CA LEU A 100 -0.57 -0.84 4.83
C LEU A 100 0.55 0.10 4.38
N THR A 101 1.02 -0.02 3.13
CA THR A 101 2.04 0.89 2.56
C THR A 101 1.56 2.33 2.63
N HIS A 102 0.35 2.59 2.14
CA HIS A 102 -0.23 3.94 2.17
C HIS A 102 -0.41 4.45 3.60
N SER A 103 -0.99 3.63 4.48
CA SER A 103 -1.32 4.03 5.85
C SER A 103 -0.06 4.25 6.71
N LEU A 104 0.95 3.39 6.58
CA LEU A 104 2.25 3.56 7.26
C LEU A 104 3.02 4.75 6.69
N ALA A 105 2.97 5.00 5.38
CA ALA A 105 3.62 6.17 4.80
C ALA A 105 2.97 7.46 5.30
N ALA A 106 1.64 7.51 5.38
CA ALA A 106 0.92 8.64 5.98
C ALA A 106 1.30 8.84 7.45
N LEU A 107 1.44 7.76 8.23
CA LEU A 107 1.91 7.84 9.62
C LEU A 107 3.36 8.35 9.71
N ALA A 108 4.26 7.78 8.91
CA ALA A 108 5.67 8.18 8.84
C ALA A 108 5.85 9.63 8.39
N ALA A 109 4.94 10.12 7.53
CA ALA A 109 4.90 11.52 7.12
C ALA A 109 4.51 12.49 8.24
N LEU A 110 3.87 12.02 9.31
CA LEU A 110 3.48 12.88 10.43
C LEU A 110 4.45 12.82 11.62
N LEU A 111 5.35 11.83 11.67
CA LEU A 111 6.25 11.63 12.80
C LEU A 111 7.53 12.50 12.69
N PRO A 112 7.80 13.37 13.68
CA PRO A 112 9.13 13.93 13.91
C PRO A 112 10.18 12.83 14.12
N TYR A 113 11.45 13.12 13.80
CA TYR A 113 12.55 12.14 13.95
C TYR A 113 12.83 11.75 15.41
N ASP A 114 12.43 12.59 16.36
CA ASP A 114 12.58 12.43 17.81
C ASP A 114 11.25 12.01 18.49
N ALA A 115 10.23 11.63 17.72
CA ALA A 115 8.91 11.31 18.27
C ALA A 115 8.89 9.98 19.02
N TYR A 116 8.50 10.03 20.30
CA TYR A 116 8.10 8.85 21.05
C TYR A 116 6.69 8.41 20.60
N ILE A 117 6.55 7.15 20.20
CA ILE A 117 5.27 6.56 19.79
C ILE A 117 4.74 5.73 20.97
N PRO A 118 3.66 6.16 21.64
CA PRO A 118 3.08 5.36 22.71
C PRO A 118 2.51 4.06 22.14
N ALA A 119 2.68 2.94 22.87
CA ALA A 119 2.19 1.63 22.45
C ALA A 119 0.67 1.63 22.16
N GLU A 120 -0.11 2.40 22.92
CA GLU A 120 -1.55 2.54 22.73
C GLU A 120 -1.91 3.11 21.34
N VAL A 121 -1.15 4.08 20.85
CA VAL A 121 -1.35 4.64 19.50
C VAL A 121 -1.09 3.58 18.44
N THR A 122 -0.03 2.80 18.62
CA THR A 122 0.32 1.68 17.72
C THR A 122 -0.77 0.61 17.71
N VAL A 123 -1.27 0.19 18.88
CA VAL A 123 -2.34 -0.82 18.99
C VAL A 123 -3.65 -0.32 18.39
N ARG A 124 -4.01 0.95 18.64
CA ARG A 124 -5.22 1.55 18.05
C ARG A 124 -5.11 1.70 16.53
N TRP A 125 -3.93 2.05 16.03
CA TRP A 125 -3.69 2.09 14.58
C TRP A 125 -3.77 0.68 13.98
N LEU A 126 -3.12 -0.31 14.61
CA LEU A 126 -3.08 -1.68 14.13
C LEU A 126 -4.48 -2.32 14.13
N SER A 127 -5.29 -2.11 15.17
CA SER A 127 -6.68 -2.61 15.23
C SER A 127 -7.56 -1.98 14.17
N ARG A 128 -7.42 -0.67 13.91
CA ARG A 128 -8.13 -0.01 12.79
C ARG A 128 -7.69 -0.56 11.44
N ALA A 129 -6.38 -0.71 11.23
CA ALA A 129 -5.86 -1.26 9.99
C ALA A 129 -6.34 -2.70 9.76
N LEU A 130 -6.32 -3.52 10.82
CA LEU A 130 -6.85 -4.89 10.80
C LEU A 130 -8.34 -4.93 10.49
N ALA A 131 -9.14 -4.06 11.13
CA ALA A 131 -10.58 -3.98 10.88
C ALA A 131 -10.88 -3.60 9.42
N VAL A 132 -10.12 -2.66 8.85
CA VAL A 132 -10.25 -2.27 7.44
C VAL A 132 -9.86 -3.44 6.53
N VAL A 133 -8.71 -4.08 6.77
CA VAL A 133 -8.26 -5.22 5.96
C VAL A 133 -9.26 -6.38 6.01
N LEU A 134 -9.74 -6.76 7.20
CA LEU A 134 -10.71 -7.84 7.36
C LEU A 134 -12.06 -7.47 6.73
N GLY A 135 -12.55 -6.26 6.95
CA GLY A 135 -13.78 -5.77 6.33
C GLY A 135 -13.70 -5.78 4.81
N SER A 136 -12.59 -5.28 4.25
CA SER A 136 -12.32 -5.34 2.82
C SER A 136 -12.21 -6.76 2.30
N ALA A 137 -11.53 -7.67 3.01
CA ALA A 137 -11.41 -9.07 2.61
C ALA A 137 -12.79 -9.77 2.56
N VAL A 138 -13.63 -9.56 3.58
CA VAL A 138 -15.02 -10.08 3.60
C VAL A 138 -15.79 -9.53 2.41
N LEU A 139 -15.75 -8.21 2.17
CA LEU A 139 -16.43 -7.59 1.03
C LEU A 139 -15.91 -8.15 -0.30
N THR A 140 -14.60 -8.33 -0.46
CA THR A 140 -13.99 -8.93 -1.65
C THR A 140 -14.51 -10.35 -1.88
N VAL A 141 -14.58 -11.19 -0.84
CA VAL A 141 -15.12 -12.55 -0.93
C VAL A 141 -16.59 -12.53 -1.34
N LEU A 142 -17.40 -11.65 -0.75
CA LEU A 142 -18.81 -11.52 -1.09
C LEU A 142 -19.01 -11.05 -2.54
N LEU A 143 -18.24 -10.06 -2.98
CA LEU A 143 -18.28 -9.55 -4.35
C LEU A 143 -17.83 -10.61 -5.36
N LEU A 144 -16.76 -11.35 -5.07
CA LEU A 144 -16.28 -12.41 -5.94
C LEU A 144 -17.28 -13.58 -6.01
N SER A 145 -17.93 -13.90 -4.88
CA SER A 145 -18.98 -14.93 -4.83
C SER A 145 -20.24 -14.51 -5.58
N ALA A 146 -20.61 -13.24 -5.54
CA ALA A 146 -21.70 -12.70 -6.33
C ALA A 146 -21.35 -12.66 -7.82
N ALA A 147 -20.12 -12.27 -8.15
CA ALA A 147 -19.61 -12.23 -9.52
C ALA A 147 -19.58 -13.61 -10.17
N ASN A 148 -19.16 -14.64 -9.45
CA ASN A 148 -19.15 -16.02 -9.96
C ASN A 148 -20.55 -16.57 -10.28
N GLN A 149 -21.61 -15.90 -9.83
CA GLN A 149 -23.00 -16.25 -10.16
C GLN A 149 -23.54 -15.46 -11.36
N GLY A 150 -22.88 -14.37 -11.76
CA GLY A 150 -23.23 -13.52 -12.90
C GLY A 150 -22.37 -13.81 -14.13
N GLY A 151 -22.76 -13.24 -15.28
CA GLY A 151 -21.95 -13.30 -16.50
C GLY A 151 -20.90 -12.19 -16.55
N ASP A 152 -19.99 -12.22 -17.54
CA ASP A 152 -18.91 -11.22 -17.73
C ASP A 152 -19.42 -9.75 -17.73
N ARG A 153 -20.65 -9.54 -18.17
CA ARG A 153 -21.28 -8.22 -18.22
C ARG A 153 -21.58 -7.66 -16.82
N ASP A 154 -21.93 -8.52 -15.87
CA ASP A 154 -22.25 -8.14 -14.48
C ASP A 154 -20.99 -7.71 -13.73
N LEU A 155 -19.87 -8.41 -13.99
CA LEU A 155 -18.54 -8.06 -13.51
C LEU A 155 -18.09 -6.67 -13.97
N LEU A 156 -18.29 -6.35 -15.25
CA LEU A 156 -17.96 -5.06 -15.83
C LEU A 156 -18.76 -3.92 -15.18
N VAL A 157 -20.07 -4.13 -14.99
CA VAL A 157 -20.94 -3.16 -14.32
C VAL A 157 -20.52 -2.95 -12.86
N ALA A 158 -20.20 -4.04 -12.14
CA ALA A 158 -19.75 -3.94 -10.75
C ALA A 158 -18.41 -3.17 -10.63
N ALA A 159 -17.46 -3.43 -11.54
CA ALA A 159 -16.19 -2.71 -11.60
C ALA A 159 -16.39 -1.21 -11.90
N LEU A 160 -17.25 -0.87 -12.86
CA LEU A 160 -17.57 0.52 -13.20
C LEU A 160 -18.28 1.24 -12.04
N ALA A 161 -19.21 0.57 -11.35
CA ALA A 161 -19.88 1.11 -10.18
C ALA A 161 -18.88 1.37 -9.04
N GLY A 162 -17.99 0.41 -8.76
CA GLY A 162 -16.92 0.57 -7.77
C GLY A 162 -15.99 1.74 -8.09
N LEU A 163 -15.60 1.88 -9.37
CA LEU A 163 -14.79 3.01 -9.83
C LEU A 163 -15.53 4.35 -9.67
N ALA A 164 -16.80 4.42 -10.02
CA ALA A 164 -17.61 5.63 -9.86
C ALA A 164 -17.72 6.05 -8.38
N VAL A 165 -17.92 5.10 -7.48
CA VAL A 165 -17.94 5.35 -6.02
C VAL A 165 -16.58 5.87 -5.54
N ALA A 166 -15.47 5.24 -5.97
CA ALA A 166 -14.12 5.67 -5.61
C ALA A 166 -13.80 7.09 -6.08
N LEU A 167 -14.14 7.41 -7.35
CA LEU A 167 -13.98 8.75 -7.91
C LEU A 167 -14.85 9.78 -7.19
N GLY A 168 -16.11 9.43 -6.88
CA GLY A 168 -17.04 10.27 -6.14
C GLY A 168 -16.53 10.60 -4.73
N ALA A 169 -16.07 9.58 -4.00
CA ALA A 169 -15.47 9.77 -2.67
C ALA A 169 -14.21 10.66 -2.73
N THR A 170 -13.34 10.42 -3.72
CA THR A 170 -12.12 11.22 -3.91
C THR A 170 -12.45 12.67 -4.26
N GLY A 171 -13.42 12.91 -5.14
CA GLY A 171 -13.91 14.24 -5.50
C GLY A 171 -14.54 14.97 -4.31
N LEU A 172 -15.36 14.28 -3.51
CA LEU A 172 -15.96 14.81 -2.29
C LEU A 172 -14.88 15.23 -1.28
N LEU A 173 -13.88 14.38 -1.05
CA LEU A 173 -12.75 14.70 -0.17
C LEU A 173 -11.96 15.91 -0.68
N ALA A 174 -11.64 15.96 -1.98
CA ALA A 174 -10.94 17.09 -2.59
C ALA A 174 -11.74 18.40 -2.46
N TRP A 175 -13.06 18.33 -2.63
CA TRP A 175 -13.95 19.49 -2.45
C TRP A 175 -14.02 19.95 -0.99
N LEU A 176 -14.13 19.02 -0.03
CA LEU A 176 -14.12 19.34 1.40
C LEU A 176 -12.80 20.00 1.84
N LEU A 177 -11.67 19.54 1.28
CA LEU A 177 -10.35 20.12 1.56
C LEU A 177 -10.21 21.53 0.99
N ARG A 178 -10.82 21.83 -0.17
CA ARG A 178 -10.82 23.18 -0.76
C ARG A 178 -11.73 24.17 -0.04
N ARG A 179 -12.66 23.68 0.80
CA ARG A 179 -13.60 24.51 1.58
C ARG A 179 -13.08 24.89 2.97
N ARG A 180 -11.93 24.36 3.38
CA ARG A 180 -11.23 24.75 4.60
C ARG A 180 -10.07 25.67 4.26
#